data_AF-A0A157ZWS4-F1
#
_entry.id   AF-A0A157ZWS4-F1
#
_cell.length_a   1.000
_cell.length_b   1.000
_cell.length_c   1.000
_cell.angle_alpha   90.00
_cell.angle_beta   90.00
_cell.angle_gamma   90.00
#
_symmetry.space_group_name_H-M   'P 1'
#
loop_
_entity.id
_entity.type
_entity.pdbx_description
1 polymer ?
#
loop_
_entity_poly.entity_id
_entity_poly.type
_entity_poly.pdbx_seq_one_letter_code
_entity_poly.pdbx_strand_id
1 'polypeptide(L)'
;MNRRRWLRHGLGFLCFALIFAVASCATWQTPTNTDDSDIRARAVTETGRGVKVSAAVLSAADSKRMFGADLNAAHVQPVWIEITNGTTQPLRLLRSGTDPKYFSPREVAWSMHTLLDGSTNARIDDHFDNLGFKNPIPPGATHTGMLFTNEDRGTKLCNIDLFADRTLIPFSLFLPVPDAGDPRFEDTFFHYPEAEVTDYDDLSSLRAALERMPCCATDASGAGQGDPLNGVFIGSLDNLGAAAVRRGYHGIKRESDLAQRLYGRAPDFVLRKQASADAPSTWIRAWLAPIRFRHQAVFVAQIGRPVAGRFALKRQAGVTLQADVDEARNLLLQDLTYSGGLESVGFVYGVGPAPLSQPRTTLDGAPYHTDGLRAVLFFATRPLSLSDIQFVDWVPYLQPDSAGNVETRSDGRN
;
A
#
# COMPACT_ATOMS: atom_id res chain seq x y z
N MET A 1 67.62 25.13 44.37
CA MET A 1 66.43 25.46 45.19
C MET A 1 65.28 25.69 44.23
N ASN A 2 64.12 25.01 44.23
CA ASN A 2 63.42 24.31 45.30
C ASN A 2 62.66 23.09 44.77
N ARG A 3 62.80 21.98 45.50
CA ARG A 3 61.80 20.92 45.67
C ARG A 3 60.46 21.55 46.08
N ARG A 4 59.35 21.24 45.38
CA ARG A 4 57.98 21.00 45.91
C ARG A 4 56.95 21.04 44.79
N ARG A 5 55.96 20.14 44.88
CA ARG A 5 54.98 19.74 43.83
C ARG A 5 55.70 18.86 42.81
N TRP A 6 55.53 17.55 42.81
CA TRP A 6 54.59 16.85 41.94
C TRP A 6 54.38 15.41 42.48
N LEU A 7 54.06 15.28 43.77
CA LEU A 7 53.88 13.98 44.46
C LEU A 7 52.45 13.77 44.97
N ARG A 8 51.43 14.35 44.32
CA ARG A 8 50.02 14.18 44.71
C ARG A 8 49.06 14.07 43.51
N HIS A 9 49.35 13.20 42.54
CA HIS A 9 48.32 12.76 41.56
C HIS A 9 48.38 11.26 41.22
N GLY A 10 49.19 10.47 41.93
CA GLY A 10 49.42 9.04 41.62
C GLY A 10 48.43 8.04 42.24
N LEU A 11 47.35 8.48 42.89
CA LEU A 11 46.42 7.56 43.58
C LEU A 11 44.94 7.85 43.34
N GLY A 12 44.62 8.59 42.27
CA GLY A 12 43.23 8.89 41.86
C GLY A 12 42.85 8.39 40.47
N PHE A 13 43.81 7.86 39.70
CA PHE A 13 43.59 7.43 38.31
C PHE A 13 43.47 5.90 38.14
N LEU A 14 43.74 5.12 39.20
CA LEU A 14 43.67 3.65 39.13
C LEU A 14 42.32 3.06 39.61
N CYS A 15 41.40 3.90 40.11
CA CYS A 15 40.05 3.48 40.52
C CYS A 15 38.92 4.03 39.63
N PHE A 16 39.25 4.80 38.59
CA PHE A 16 38.28 5.26 37.59
C PHE A 16 38.34 4.47 36.27
N ALA A 17 39.28 3.55 36.13
CA ALA A 17 39.42 2.65 34.99
C ALA A 17 38.76 1.27 35.21
N LEU A 18 38.06 1.06 36.34
CA LEU A 18 37.41 -0.20 36.70
C LEU A 18 35.91 -0.05 37.04
N ILE A 19 35.26 0.97 36.47
CA ILE A 19 33.78 1.11 36.45
C ILE A 19 33.34 1.43 35.00
N PHE A 20 33.87 0.67 34.05
CA PHE A 20 33.32 0.54 32.68
C PHE A 20 32.95 -0.91 32.36
N ALA A 21 32.71 -1.71 33.39
CA ALA A 21 32.05 -3.00 33.24
C ALA A 21 30.55 -2.82 33.50
N VAL A 22 29.76 -3.32 32.56
CA VAL A 22 28.32 -3.58 32.63
C VAL A 22 27.38 -2.37 32.48
N ALA A 23 27.59 -1.55 31.44
CA ALA A 23 26.42 -1.22 30.62
C ALA A 23 26.19 -2.42 29.71
N SER A 24 25.11 -3.17 29.95
CA SER A 24 24.77 -4.38 29.21
C SER A 24 24.70 -4.10 27.70
N CYS A 25 25.72 -4.54 26.96
CA CYS A 25 25.47 -5.09 25.65
C CYS A 25 24.58 -6.30 25.91
N ALA A 26 23.26 -6.16 25.79
CA ALA A 26 22.40 -7.32 25.75
C ALA A 26 22.80 -8.09 24.48
N THR A 27 23.69 -9.07 24.63
CA THR A 27 24.05 -9.97 23.56
C THR A 27 22.78 -10.69 23.16
N TRP A 28 22.35 -10.51 21.92
CA TRP A 28 21.21 -11.23 21.38
C TRP A 28 21.42 -12.73 21.63
N GLN A 29 20.40 -13.38 22.17
CA GLN A 29 20.37 -14.83 22.36
C GLN A 29 19.30 -15.40 21.44
N THR A 30 19.62 -16.53 20.81
CA THR A 30 18.68 -17.24 19.96
C THR A 30 17.39 -17.52 20.74
N PRO A 31 16.24 -16.99 20.31
CA PRO A 31 14.99 -17.24 21.00
C PRO A 31 14.67 -18.74 21.00
N THR A 32 14.39 -19.27 22.18
CA THR A 32 14.11 -20.71 22.37
C THR A 32 12.64 -21.05 22.23
N ASN A 33 11.76 -20.05 22.30
CA ASN A 33 10.32 -20.22 22.16
C ASN A 33 9.83 -19.61 20.84
N THR A 34 9.57 -20.47 19.86
CA THR A 34 8.99 -20.09 18.57
C THR A 34 7.56 -20.59 18.40
N ASP A 35 6.85 -20.84 19.50
CA ASP A 35 5.45 -21.30 19.50
C ASP A 35 4.57 -20.35 18.66
N ASP A 36 3.72 -20.90 17.81
CA ASP A 36 2.82 -20.14 16.95
C ASP A 36 1.35 -20.36 17.29
N SER A 37 1.03 -21.01 18.43
CA SER A 37 -0.33 -21.30 18.88
C SER A 37 -1.25 -20.06 18.93
N ASP A 38 -0.83 -18.99 19.61
CA ASP A 38 -1.58 -17.72 19.69
C ASP A 38 -1.68 -16.99 18.35
N ILE A 39 -0.72 -17.22 17.46
CA ILE A 39 -0.70 -16.65 16.11
C ILE A 39 -1.73 -17.38 15.23
N ARG A 40 -1.74 -18.71 15.30
CA ARG A 40 -2.73 -19.58 14.63
C ARG A 40 -4.15 -19.30 15.09
N ALA A 41 -4.34 -19.08 16.39
CA ALA A 41 -5.66 -18.84 16.98
C ALA A 41 -6.36 -17.59 16.40
N ARG A 42 -5.60 -16.60 15.95
CA ARG A 42 -6.11 -15.36 15.34
C ARG A 42 -5.89 -15.28 13.82
N ALA A 43 -5.43 -16.35 13.20
CA ALA A 43 -5.16 -16.35 11.78
C ALA A 43 -6.44 -16.27 10.96
N VAL A 44 -6.38 -15.54 9.85
CA VAL A 44 -7.44 -15.55 8.84
C VAL A 44 -7.15 -16.70 7.88
N THR A 45 -8.16 -17.53 7.63
CA THR A 45 -8.05 -18.71 6.78
C THR A 45 -8.96 -18.58 5.57
N GLU A 46 -8.44 -18.94 4.40
CA GLU A 46 -9.21 -19.07 3.17
C GLU A 46 -8.92 -20.43 2.52
N THR A 47 -9.86 -20.94 1.72
CA THR A 47 -9.69 -22.20 0.98
C THR A 47 -10.21 -22.04 -0.43
N GLY A 48 -9.44 -22.51 -1.40
CA GLY A 48 -9.78 -22.38 -2.81
C GLY A 48 -8.94 -23.32 -3.67
N ARG A 49 -9.55 -23.90 -4.70
CA ARG A 49 -8.87 -24.77 -5.69
C ARG A 49 -8.01 -25.88 -5.06
N GLY A 50 -8.48 -26.50 -3.98
CA GLY A 50 -7.77 -27.59 -3.29
C GLY A 50 -6.61 -27.12 -2.40
N VAL A 51 -6.52 -25.83 -2.10
CA VAL A 51 -5.50 -25.26 -1.22
C VAL A 51 -6.17 -24.54 -0.06
N LYS A 52 -5.64 -24.71 1.16
CA LYS A 52 -6.00 -23.91 2.32
C LYS A 52 -4.82 -23.03 2.70
N VAL A 53 -5.08 -21.74 2.89
CA VAL A 53 -4.10 -20.75 3.31
C VAL A 53 -4.55 -20.12 4.62
N SER A 54 -3.62 -19.93 5.55
CA SER A 54 -3.86 -19.19 6.79
C SER A 54 -2.74 -18.18 6.99
N ALA A 55 -3.08 -16.98 7.42
CA ALA A 55 -2.07 -15.97 7.72
C ALA A 55 -2.46 -15.07 8.90
N ALA A 56 -1.45 -14.54 9.58
CA ALA A 56 -1.61 -13.62 10.68
C ALA A 56 -0.42 -12.66 10.77
N VAL A 57 -0.69 -11.40 11.12
CA VAL A 57 0.37 -10.43 11.44
C VAL A 57 0.89 -10.70 12.85
N LEU A 58 2.21 -10.65 13.03
CA LEU A 58 2.83 -10.79 14.34
C LEU A 58 2.65 -9.51 15.17
N SER A 59 2.26 -9.66 16.44
CA SER A 59 2.30 -8.57 17.40
C SER A 59 3.75 -8.25 17.79
N ALA A 60 3.96 -7.12 18.48
CA ALA A 60 5.26 -6.80 19.07
C ALA A 60 5.73 -7.89 20.07
N ALA A 61 4.80 -8.51 20.80
CA ALA A 61 5.10 -9.59 21.73
C ALA A 61 5.54 -10.87 20.98
N ASP A 62 4.84 -11.23 19.91
CA ASP A 62 5.24 -12.36 19.05
C ASP A 62 6.60 -12.12 18.43
N SER A 63 6.85 -10.92 17.91
CA SER A 63 8.14 -10.57 17.31
C SER A 63 9.28 -10.72 18.31
N LYS A 64 9.14 -10.15 19.52
CA LYS A 64 10.17 -10.28 20.56
C LYS A 64 10.40 -11.73 20.95
N ARG A 65 9.32 -12.50 21.07
CA ARG A 65 9.38 -13.92 21.43
C ARG A 65 10.05 -14.76 20.34
N MET A 66 9.72 -14.55 19.06
CA MET A 66 10.22 -15.37 17.96
C MET A 66 11.59 -14.93 17.44
N PHE A 67 11.90 -13.62 17.48
CA PHE A 67 13.11 -13.05 16.87
C PHE A 67 14.07 -12.39 17.87
N GLY A 68 13.68 -12.23 19.13
CA GLY A 68 14.48 -11.55 20.14
C GLY A 68 14.41 -10.02 20.05
N ALA A 69 13.62 -9.46 19.14
CA ALA A 69 13.40 -8.03 19.01
C ALA A 69 12.01 -7.67 18.48
N ASP A 70 11.65 -6.41 18.64
CA ASP A 70 10.44 -5.82 18.07
C ASP A 70 10.71 -5.34 16.64
N LEU A 71 10.40 -6.18 15.64
CA LEU A 71 10.59 -5.84 14.23
C LEU A 71 9.63 -4.76 13.78
N ASN A 72 8.43 -4.70 14.38
CA ASN A 72 7.42 -3.69 14.04
C ASN A 72 7.92 -2.28 14.37
N ALA A 73 8.73 -2.12 15.42
CA ALA A 73 9.40 -0.85 15.75
C ALA A 73 10.41 -0.40 14.69
N ALA A 74 10.91 -1.31 13.85
CA ALA A 74 11.79 -1.04 12.72
C ALA A 74 11.02 -0.92 11.38
N HIS A 75 9.69 -0.82 11.42
CA HIS A 75 8.81 -0.79 10.23
C HIS A 75 8.86 -2.07 9.37
N VAL A 76 9.35 -3.18 9.94
CA VAL A 76 9.29 -4.51 9.34
C VAL A 76 8.17 -5.28 10.04
N GLN A 77 7.16 -5.71 9.28
CA GLN A 77 5.99 -6.40 9.80
C GLN A 77 6.03 -7.88 9.36
N PRO A 78 6.37 -8.81 10.26
CA PRO A 78 6.34 -10.23 9.94
C PRO A 78 4.91 -10.73 9.82
N VAL A 79 4.67 -11.54 8.79
CA VAL A 79 3.42 -12.26 8.55
C VAL A 79 3.71 -13.75 8.65
N TRP A 80 3.07 -14.41 9.61
CA TRP A 80 3.03 -15.86 9.69
C TRP A 80 2.11 -16.38 8.59
N ILE A 81 2.57 -17.38 7.84
CA ILE A 81 1.84 -18.02 6.76
C ILE A 81 1.90 -19.53 6.93
N GLU A 82 0.74 -20.17 6.84
CA GLU A 82 0.59 -21.61 6.69
C GLU A 82 -0.18 -21.93 5.40
N ILE A 83 0.37 -22.84 4.60
CA ILE A 83 -0.23 -23.29 3.36
C ILE A 83 -0.32 -24.81 3.36
N THR A 84 -1.53 -25.34 3.27
CA THR A 84 -1.82 -26.76 3.05
C THR A 84 -2.13 -27.00 1.57
N ASN A 85 -1.24 -27.73 0.89
CA ASN A 85 -1.39 -28.05 -0.53
C ASN A 85 -2.14 -29.38 -0.71
N GLY A 86 -3.44 -29.33 -0.98
CA GLY A 86 -4.25 -30.50 -1.33
C GLY A 86 -4.25 -30.86 -2.82
N THR A 87 -3.43 -30.18 -3.64
CA THR A 87 -3.35 -30.45 -5.08
C THR A 87 -2.35 -31.56 -5.39
N THR A 88 -2.29 -31.99 -6.65
CA THR A 88 -1.34 -33.01 -7.13
C THR A 88 0.01 -32.42 -7.57
N GLN A 89 0.17 -31.10 -7.55
CA GLN A 89 1.37 -30.41 -8.03
C GLN A 89 2.09 -29.67 -6.90
N PRO A 90 3.43 -29.55 -6.94
CA PRO A 90 4.15 -28.70 -6.00
C PRO A 90 3.81 -27.23 -6.27
N LEU A 91 3.42 -26.50 -5.22
CA LEU A 91 3.12 -25.08 -5.30
C LEU A 91 4.33 -24.24 -4.93
N ARG A 92 4.48 -23.05 -5.53
CA ARG A 92 5.44 -22.04 -5.09
C ARG A 92 4.73 -20.77 -4.70
N LEU A 93 4.98 -20.28 -3.49
CA LEU A 93 4.56 -18.96 -3.06
C LEU A 93 5.40 -17.87 -3.75
N LEU A 94 4.74 -16.99 -4.50
CA LEU A 94 5.33 -15.82 -5.12
C LEU A 94 5.35 -14.66 -4.11
N ARG A 95 6.46 -14.54 -3.36
CA ARG A 95 6.62 -13.56 -2.26
C ARG A 95 6.39 -12.12 -2.69
N SER A 96 6.77 -11.78 -3.93
CA SER A 96 6.56 -10.44 -4.51
C SER A 96 5.09 -10.10 -4.76
N GLY A 97 4.20 -11.10 -4.80
CA GLY A 97 2.75 -10.88 -4.83
C GLY A 97 2.23 -10.37 -3.49
N THR A 98 2.78 -10.88 -2.38
CA THR A 98 2.47 -10.45 -1.01
C THR A 98 2.95 -9.04 -0.73
N ASP A 99 4.20 -8.75 -1.06
CA ASP A 99 4.78 -7.41 -0.98
C ASP A 99 5.93 -7.29 -2.00
N PRO A 100 5.86 -6.37 -2.97
CA PRO A 100 6.92 -6.21 -3.97
C PRO A 100 8.24 -5.69 -3.38
N LYS A 101 8.20 -5.12 -2.17
CA LYS A 101 9.34 -4.62 -1.40
C LYS A 101 9.53 -5.43 -0.11
N TYR A 102 9.17 -6.72 -0.12
CA TYR A 102 9.41 -7.61 1.02
C TYR A 102 10.90 -7.66 1.39
N PHE A 103 11.17 -7.93 2.67
CA PHE A 103 12.52 -8.09 3.19
C PHE A 103 12.93 -9.56 3.14
N SER A 104 14.17 -9.84 2.74
CA SER A 104 14.71 -11.18 2.90
C SER A 104 14.99 -11.48 4.39
N PRO A 105 14.92 -12.75 4.85
CA PRO A 105 15.21 -13.06 6.25
C PRO A 105 16.57 -12.51 6.73
N ARG A 106 17.60 -12.61 5.90
CA ARG A 106 18.95 -12.09 6.20
C ARG A 106 19.05 -10.57 6.17
N GLU A 107 18.26 -9.89 5.37
CA GLU A 107 18.18 -8.42 5.40
C GLU A 107 17.62 -7.93 6.73
N VAL A 108 16.60 -8.62 7.25
CA VAL A 108 16.06 -8.32 8.58
C VAL A 108 17.06 -8.70 9.67
N ALA A 109 17.68 -9.88 9.58
CA ALA A 109 18.72 -10.34 10.50
C ALA A 109 19.89 -9.35 10.60
N TRP A 110 20.31 -8.78 9.46
CA TRP A 110 21.40 -7.80 9.38
C TRP A 110 21.18 -6.59 10.29
N SER A 111 19.92 -6.16 10.48
CA SER A 111 19.60 -5.05 11.40
C SER A 111 19.95 -5.34 12.86
N MET A 112 20.19 -6.61 13.21
CA MET A 112 20.59 -7.07 14.55
C MET A 112 22.08 -7.42 14.64
N HIS A 113 22.84 -7.28 13.56
CA HIS A 113 24.26 -7.62 13.56
C HIS A 113 25.07 -6.67 14.45
N THR A 114 26.12 -7.23 15.05
CA THR A 114 27.13 -6.46 15.78
C THR A 114 28.44 -6.44 15.00
N LEU A 115 29.22 -5.37 15.13
CA LEU A 115 30.41 -5.12 14.30
C LEU A 115 31.56 -6.12 14.51
N LEU A 116 31.64 -6.78 15.68
CA LEU A 116 32.82 -7.56 16.10
C LEU A 116 32.51 -9.01 16.50
N ASP A 117 31.27 -9.49 16.36
CA ASP A 117 30.88 -10.86 16.72
C ASP A 117 30.23 -11.60 15.55
N GLY A 118 31.07 -12.07 14.62
CA GLY A 118 30.63 -12.83 13.46
C GLY A 118 29.92 -14.15 13.82
N SER A 119 30.25 -14.75 14.96
CA SER A 119 29.62 -16.01 15.40
C SER A 119 28.18 -15.79 15.85
N THR A 120 27.91 -14.69 16.54
CA THR A 120 26.55 -14.28 16.89
C THR A 120 25.78 -13.87 15.65
N ASN A 121 26.37 -13.09 14.74
CA ASN A 121 25.72 -12.70 13.49
C ASN A 121 25.30 -13.92 12.65
N ALA A 122 26.15 -14.95 12.55
CA ALA A 122 25.80 -16.19 11.85
C ALA A 122 24.61 -16.92 12.51
N ARG A 123 24.55 -16.96 13.85
CA ARG A 123 23.40 -17.54 14.57
C ARG A 123 22.11 -16.75 14.36
N ILE A 124 22.19 -15.42 14.23
CA ILE A 124 21.04 -14.58 13.89
C ILE A 124 20.57 -14.92 12.48
N ASP A 125 21.47 -14.95 11.51
CA ASP A 125 21.15 -15.28 10.12
C ASP A 125 20.46 -16.65 10.00
N ASP A 126 21.05 -17.68 10.63
CA ASP A 126 20.51 -19.04 10.59
C ASP A 126 19.11 -19.11 11.25
N HIS A 127 18.90 -18.40 12.36
CA HIS A 127 17.61 -18.36 13.04
C HIS A 127 16.52 -17.73 12.17
N PHE A 128 16.80 -16.58 11.55
CA PHE A 128 15.87 -15.90 10.65
C PHE A 128 15.61 -16.74 9.39
N ASP A 129 16.64 -17.35 8.81
CA ASP A 129 16.48 -18.25 7.68
C ASP A 129 15.59 -19.44 8.04
N ASN A 130 15.77 -20.05 9.21
CA ASN A 130 14.97 -21.21 9.63
C ASN A 130 13.49 -20.88 9.84
N LEU A 131 13.17 -19.67 10.33
CA LEU A 131 11.78 -19.22 10.50
C LEU A 131 11.14 -18.73 9.20
N GLY A 132 11.93 -18.34 8.20
CA GLY A 132 11.43 -17.86 6.91
C GLY A 132 10.68 -18.93 6.10
N PHE A 133 9.60 -18.54 5.40
CA PHE A 133 8.79 -19.45 4.60
C PHE A 133 9.58 -20.13 3.46
N LYS A 134 9.48 -21.47 3.38
CA LYS A 134 10.25 -22.29 2.43
C LYS A 134 9.38 -22.81 1.27
N ASN A 135 9.87 -22.56 0.05
CA ASN A 135 9.34 -23.11 -1.20
C ASN A 135 10.18 -24.33 -1.64
N PRO A 136 9.62 -25.22 -2.48
CA PRO A 136 8.20 -25.33 -2.84
C PRO A 136 7.38 -26.00 -1.72
N ILE A 137 6.05 -25.95 -1.78
CA ILE A 137 5.14 -26.74 -0.95
C ILE A 137 4.76 -28.02 -1.72
N PRO A 138 5.24 -29.22 -1.33
CA PRO A 138 4.90 -30.47 -2.02
C PRO A 138 3.40 -30.82 -2.00
N PRO A 139 2.93 -31.67 -2.92
CA PRO A 139 1.58 -32.24 -2.87
C PRO A 139 1.28 -32.91 -1.52
N GLY A 140 0.11 -32.65 -0.95
CA GLY A 140 -0.33 -33.19 0.35
C GLY A 140 0.37 -32.62 1.58
N ALA A 141 1.37 -31.74 1.41
CA ALA A 141 2.14 -31.18 2.51
C ALA A 141 1.51 -29.89 3.07
N THR A 142 1.84 -29.59 4.32
CA THR A 142 1.59 -28.28 4.93
C THR A 142 2.91 -27.63 5.28
N HIS A 143 3.14 -26.42 4.78
CA HIS A 143 4.32 -25.62 5.11
C HIS A 143 3.90 -24.41 5.92
N THR A 144 4.69 -24.08 6.94
CA THR A 144 4.53 -22.87 7.77
C THR A 144 5.83 -22.06 7.72
N GLY A 145 5.72 -20.73 7.80
CA GLY A 145 6.88 -19.87 8.01
C GLY A 145 6.53 -18.39 7.88
N MET A 146 7.57 -17.56 7.97
CA MET A 146 7.45 -16.11 8.02
C MET A 146 7.75 -15.47 6.66
N LEU A 147 6.96 -14.47 6.30
CA LEU A 147 7.35 -13.45 5.32
C LEU A 147 7.52 -12.11 6.05
N PHE A 148 8.58 -11.38 5.71
CA PHE A 148 8.86 -10.07 6.28
C PHE A 148 8.40 -8.99 5.30
N THR A 149 7.40 -8.21 5.69
CA THR A 149 6.73 -7.24 4.81
C THR A 149 6.88 -5.83 5.35
N ASN A 150 6.54 -4.83 4.54
CA ASN A 150 6.42 -3.45 5.00
C ASN A 150 5.20 -3.30 5.92
N GLU A 151 5.25 -2.29 6.79
CA GLU A 151 4.17 -2.01 7.74
C GLU A 151 2.86 -1.60 7.03
N ASP A 152 1.75 -2.15 7.53
CA ASP A 152 0.39 -1.62 7.36
C ASP A 152 -0.21 -1.38 8.75
N ARG A 153 -1.25 -0.53 8.83
CA ARG A 153 -1.93 -0.16 10.09
C ARG A 153 -3.42 -0.52 10.00
N GLY A 154 -4.01 -0.94 11.12
CA GLY A 154 -5.41 -1.39 11.18
C GLY A 154 -5.58 -2.78 10.59
N THR A 155 -5.75 -2.85 9.28
CA THR A 155 -5.80 -4.10 8.53
C THR A 155 -4.71 -4.14 7.47
N LYS A 156 -3.94 -5.24 7.46
CA LYS A 156 -3.01 -5.58 6.40
C LYS A 156 -3.71 -6.43 5.36
N LEU A 157 -3.75 -5.96 4.12
CA LEU A 157 -4.15 -6.81 3.02
C LEU A 157 -2.97 -7.66 2.55
N CYS A 158 -3.09 -8.97 2.69
CA CYS A 158 -2.05 -9.95 2.39
C CYS A 158 -2.44 -10.77 1.17
N ASN A 159 -1.74 -10.56 0.05
CA ASN A 159 -1.87 -11.41 -1.12
C ASN A 159 -1.04 -12.68 -0.96
N ILE A 160 -1.65 -13.84 -1.16
CA ILE A 160 -0.93 -15.13 -1.23
C ILE A 160 -1.12 -15.68 -2.63
N ASP A 161 -0.06 -15.57 -3.44
CA ASP A 161 -0.05 -15.99 -4.83
C ASP A 161 0.70 -17.30 -4.96
N LEU A 162 -0.01 -18.39 -5.22
CA LEU A 162 0.56 -19.72 -5.40
C LEU A 162 0.62 -20.06 -6.88
N PHE A 163 1.79 -20.47 -7.34
CA PHE A 163 2.03 -20.77 -8.74
C PHE A 163 2.44 -22.23 -8.95
N ALA A 164 1.74 -22.91 -9.85
CA ALA A 164 2.09 -24.22 -10.37
C ALA A 164 1.59 -24.38 -11.81
N ASP A 165 2.42 -24.98 -12.67
CA ASP A 165 2.11 -25.30 -14.08
C ASP A 165 1.25 -24.24 -14.81
N ARG A 166 1.81 -23.03 -14.95
CA ARG A 166 1.18 -21.87 -15.62
C ARG A 166 -0.14 -21.38 -15.00
N THR A 167 -0.53 -21.94 -13.86
CA THR A 167 -1.73 -21.57 -13.13
C THR A 167 -1.35 -20.77 -11.89
N LEU A 168 -1.97 -19.60 -11.73
CA LEU A 168 -1.94 -18.83 -10.50
C LEU A 168 -3.18 -19.16 -9.68
N ILE A 169 -2.99 -19.44 -8.39
CA ILE A 169 -4.05 -19.57 -7.38
C ILE A 169 -3.87 -18.39 -6.42
N PRO A 170 -4.60 -17.28 -6.64
CA PRO A 170 -4.51 -16.10 -5.79
C PRO A 170 -5.45 -16.19 -4.59
N PHE A 171 -5.00 -15.68 -3.46
CA PHE A 171 -5.81 -15.39 -2.26
C PHE A 171 -5.55 -13.96 -1.81
N SER A 172 -6.54 -13.33 -1.18
CA SER A 172 -6.44 -11.95 -0.69
C SER A 172 -7.03 -11.87 0.71
N LEU A 173 -6.18 -11.91 1.74
CA LEU A 173 -6.61 -12.00 3.12
C LEU A 173 -6.51 -10.63 3.81
N PHE A 174 -7.58 -10.22 4.48
CA PHE A 174 -7.61 -9.03 5.33
C PHE A 174 -7.17 -9.40 6.75
N LEU A 175 -5.91 -9.14 7.08
CA LEU A 175 -5.30 -9.53 8.35
C LEU A 175 -5.38 -8.37 9.35
N PRO A 176 -6.08 -8.52 10.48
CA PRO A 176 -6.03 -7.53 11.55
C PRO A 176 -4.59 -7.35 12.03
N VAL A 177 -4.12 -6.11 12.08
CA VAL A 177 -2.83 -5.76 12.65
C VAL A 177 -3.02 -5.64 14.17
N PRO A 178 -2.27 -6.39 15.01
CA PRO A 178 -2.41 -6.37 16.47
C PRO A 178 -1.95 -5.05 17.15
N ASP A 179 -2.02 -3.92 16.47
CA ASP A 179 -1.58 -2.63 16.98
C ASP A 179 -2.50 -2.13 18.10
N ALA A 180 -1.92 -1.55 19.15
CA ALA A 180 -2.69 -0.90 20.20
C ALA A 180 -3.03 0.55 19.81
N GLY A 181 -4.34 0.87 19.80
CA GLY A 181 -4.83 2.17 20.29
C GLY A 181 -4.74 3.39 19.39
N ASP A 182 -4.74 3.27 18.06
CA ASP A 182 -4.98 4.41 17.16
C ASP A 182 -6.36 4.30 16.49
N PRO A 183 -7.36 5.07 16.96
CA PRO A 183 -8.74 5.02 16.44
C PRO A 183 -8.86 5.33 14.94
N ARG A 184 -7.85 5.95 14.31
CA ARG A 184 -7.89 6.25 12.86
C ARG A 184 -7.87 4.99 11.99
N PHE A 185 -7.43 3.88 12.57
CA PHE A 185 -7.29 2.58 11.93
C PHE A 185 -8.30 1.55 12.44
N GLU A 186 -9.30 1.98 13.21
CA GLU A 186 -10.49 1.16 13.48
C GLU A 186 -11.31 1.11 12.18
N ASP A 187 -11.16 0.01 11.43
CA ASP A 187 -11.77 -0.14 10.11
C ASP A 187 -13.29 -0.21 10.20
N THR A 188 -13.93 0.92 9.92
CA THR A 188 -15.37 1.02 9.66
C THR A 188 -15.55 1.56 8.25
N PHE A 189 -15.55 0.65 7.27
CA PHE A 189 -16.05 0.99 5.94
C PHE A 189 -17.45 1.56 6.09
N PHE A 190 -17.73 2.64 5.38
CA PHE A 190 -19.08 3.19 5.36
C PHE A 190 -20.04 2.22 4.66
N HIS A 191 -21.23 2.04 5.22
CA HIS A 191 -22.28 1.20 4.65
C HIS A 191 -23.51 2.06 4.40
N TYR A 192 -23.93 2.19 3.14
CA TYR A 192 -25.21 2.79 2.81
C TYR A 192 -26.36 1.79 3.09
N PRO A 193 -27.53 2.26 3.55
CA PRO A 193 -28.74 1.47 3.50
C PRO A 193 -29.02 1.02 2.06
N GLU A 194 -29.47 -0.22 1.87
CA GLU A 194 -29.68 -0.78 0.52
C GLU A 194 -30.68 0.05 -0.31
N ALA A 195 -31.66 0.68 0.35
CA ALA A 195 -32.64 1.56 -0.30
C ALA A 195 -32.03 2.87 -0.88
N GLU A 196 -30.85 3.28 -0.43
CA GLU A 196 -30.15 4.47 -0.92
C GLU A 196 -29.17 4.14 -2.07
N VAL A 197 -28.91 2.86 -2.32
CA VAL A 197 -27.94 2.41 -3.33
C VAL A 197 -28.64 2.13 -4.65
N THR A 198 -28.19 2.81 -5.71
CA THR A 198 -28.65 2.51 -7.09
C THR A 198 -27.66 1.61 -7.80
N ASP A 199 -28.09 0.45 -8.26
CA ASP A 199 -27.26 -0.45 -9.09
C ASP A 199 -27.49 -0.19 -10.58
N TYR A 200 -26.42 -0.15 -11.36
CA TYR A 200 -26.45 0.07 -12.80
C TYR A 200 -25.90 -1.16 -13.54
N ASP A 201 -26.58 -1.59 -14.60
CA ASP A 201 -26.17 -2.76 -15.38
C ASP A 201 -25.45 -2.41 -16.69
N ASP A 202 -25.62 -1.16 -17.16
CA ASP A 202 -25.09 -0.67 -18.43
C ASP A 202 -24.14 0.52 -18.26
N LEU A 203 -23.19 0.63 -19.19
CA LEU A 203 -22.13 1.65 -19.15
C LEU A 203 -22.66 3.07 -19.38
N SER A 204 -23.78 3.26 -20.08
CA SER A 204 -24.33 4.59 -20.36
C SER A 204 -24.95 5.19 -19.09
N SER A 205 -25.74 4.41 -18.37
CA SER A 205 -26.33 4.82 -17.08
C SER A 205 -25.26 5.04 -16.01
N LEU A 206 -24.24 4.17 -15.94
CA LEU A 206 -23.08 4.35 -15.07
C LEU A 206 -22.37 5.68 -15.39
N ARG A 207 -22.03 5.93 -16.66
CA ARG A 207 -21.39 7.18 -17.09
C ARG A 207 -22.18 8.40 -16.61
N ALA A 208 -23.48 8.43 -16.89
CA ALA A 208 -24.35 9.53 -16.51
C ALA A 208 -24.42 9.73 -14.99
N ALA A 209 -24.30 8.67 -14.18
CA ALA A 209 -24.23 8.78 -12.73
C ALA A 209 -22.89 9.36 -12.26
N LEU A 210 -21.77 8.92 -12.83
CA LEU A 210 -20.42 9.41 -12.50
C LEU A 210 -20.24 10.89 -12.86
N GLU A 211 -20.79 11.34 -13.99
CA GLU A 211 -20.72 12.75 -14.44
C GLU A 211 -21.47 13.71 -13.50
N ARG A 212 -22.49 13.22 -12.78
CA ARG A 212 -23.28 14.01 -11.81
C ARG A 212 -22.64 14.10 -10.42
N MET A 213 -21.57 13.36 -10.15
CA MET A 213 -20.91 13.37 -8.84
C MET A 213 -20.14 14.68 -8.62
N PRO A 214 -19.93 15.10 -7.34
CA PRO A 214 -19.15 16.30 -7.03
C PRO A 214 -17.77 16.28 -7.68
N CYS A 215 -17.28 17.44 -8.12
CA CYS A 215 -15.95 17.54 -8.74
C CYS A 215 -14.83 17.17 -7.78
N CYS A 216 -15.03 17.46 -6.50
CA CYS A 216 -13.98 17.69 -5.54
C CYS A 216 -14.49 17.32 -4.15
N ALA A 217 -13.57 16.97 -3.25
CA ALA A 217 -13.91 16.91 -1.83
C ALA A 217 -14.15 18.31 -1.27
N THR A 218 -14.65 18.37 -0.05
CA THR A 218 -14.80 19.59 0.73
C THR A 218 -14.05 19.52 2.04
N ASP A 219 -13.99 20.63 2.77
CA ASP A 219 -13.66 20.61 4.19
C ASP A 219 -14.84 20.09 5.04
N ALA A 220 -14.68 20.10 6.36
CA ALA A 220 -15.72 19.71 7.30
C ALA A 220 -16.96 20.62 7.28
N SER A 221 -16.83 21.88 6.85
CA SER A 221 -17.95 22.81 6.73
C SER A 221 -18.75 22.64 5.42
N GLY A 222 -18.16 21.98 4.42
CA GLY A 222 -18.72 21.85 3.08
C GLY A 222 -18.49 23.07 2.17
N ALA A 223 -17.87 24.14 2.68
CA ALA A 223 -17.66 25.38 1.94
C ALA A 223 -16.29 25.44 1.25
N GLY A 224 -15.27 24.81 1.85
CA GLY A 224 -13.92 24.76 1.28
C GLY A 224 -13.84 23.74 0.14
N GLN A 225 -13.10 24.06 -0.91
CA GLN A 225 -12.86 23.15 -2.03
C GLN A 225 -11.56 22.35 -1.80
N GLY A 226 -11.69 21.02 -1.72
CA GLY A 226 -10.58 20.09 -1.59
C GLY A 226 -10.05 19.57 -2.92
N ASP A 227 -9.24 18.53 -2.83
CA ASP A 227 -8.55 17.98 -3.99
C ASP A 227 -9.59 17.42 -4.99
N PRO A 228 -9.29 17.40 -6.30
CA PRO A 228 -10.21 16.90 -7.30
C PRO A 228 -10.46 15.39 -7.14
N LEU A 229 -11.71 14.98 -7.32
CA LEU A 229 -12.13 13.58 -7.35
C LEU A 229 -11.87 12.99 -8.75
N ASN A 230 -10.59 12.90 -9.12
CA ASN A 230 -10.07 12.52 -10.44
C ASN A 230 -9.98 11.01 -10.70
N GLY A 231 -10.49 10.16 -9.80
CA GLY A 231 -10.54 8.70 -9.95
C GLY A 231 -11.89 8.09 -9.60
N VAL A 232 -12.20 6.95 -10.21
CA VAL A 232 -13.31 6.06 -9.88
C VAL A 232 -12.81 4.62 -9.94
N PHE A 233 -13.07 3.84 -8.89
CA PHE A 233 -12.71 2.42 -8.81
C PHE A 233 -13.96 1.58 -8.69
N ILE A 234 -14.07 0.56 -9.53
CA ILE A 234 -15.24 -0.32 -9.59
C ILE A 234 -14.75 -1.75 -9.37
N GLY A 235 -15.32 -2.44 -8.40
CA GLY A 235 -14.91 -3.80 -8.07
C GLY A 235 -15.07 -4.11 -6.59
N SER A 236 -14.85 -5.36 -6.24
CA SER A 236 -14.80 -5.78 -4.84
C SER A 236 -13.51 -5.30 -4.17
N LEU A 237 -13.58 -5.08 -2.85
CA LEU A 237 -12.47 -4.50 -2.08
C LEU A 237 -11.22 -5.39 -2.08
N ASP A 238 -11.39 -6.71 -2.11
CA ASP A 238 -10.32 -7.69 -2.24
C ASP A 238 -9.58 -7.58 -3.58
N ASN A 239 -10.30 -7.39 -4.69
CA ASN A 239 -9.70 -7.22 -6.02
C ASN A 239 -8.96 -5.88 -6.14
N LEU A 240 -9.60 -4.80 -5.70
CA LEU A 240 -8.98 -3.46 -5.66
C LEU A 240 -7.72 -3.46 -4.81
N GLY A 241 -7.84 -3.94 -3.58
CA GLY A 241 -6.74 -3.97 -2.64
C GLY A 241 -5.62 -4.90 -3.12
N ALA A 242 -5.94 -6.06 -3.69
CA ALA A 242 -4.93 -6.97 -4.21
C ALA A 242 -4.11 -6.34 -5.35
N ALA A 243 -4.79 -5.62 -6.24
CA ALA A 243 -4.14 -4.87 -7.32
C ALA A 243 -3.22 -3.78 -6.75
N ALA A 244 -3.66 -3.06 -5.72
CA ALA A 244 -2.89 -2.02 -5.06
C ALA A 244 -1.65 -2.57 -4.33
N VAL A 245 -1.78 -3.63 -3.53
CA VAL A 245 -0.67 -4.26 -2.79
C VAL A 245 0.42 -4.77 -3.74
N ARG A 246 0.04 -5.42 -4.85
CA ARG A 246 1.00 -5.88 -5.88
C ARG A 246 1.81 -4.75 -6.50
N ARG A 247 1.32 -3.51 -6.43
CA ARG A 247 2.01 -2.31 -6.91
C ARG A 247 2.66 -1.49 -5.77
N GLY A 248 2.66 -2.00 -4.54
CA GLY A 248 3.34 -1.41 -3.39
C GLY A 248 2.58 -0.23 -2.77
N TYR A 249 1.25 -0.26 -2.85
CA TYR A 249 0.38 0.67 -2.14
C TYR A 249 -0.02 0.06 -0.79
N HIS A 250 0.16 0.82 0.28
CA HIS A 250 -0.05 0.40 1.67
C HIS A 250 -1.11 1.25 2.37
N GLY A 251 -1.81 0.64 3.33
CA GLY A 251 -2.89 1.23 4.11
C GLY A 251 -2.34 2.16 5.20
N ILE A 252 -1.93 3.36 4.81
CA ILE A 252 -1.36 4.35 5.71
C ILE A 252 -2.22 5.61 5.62
N LYS A 253 -2.87 6.00 6.71
CA LYS A 253 -3.74 7.18 6.82
C LYS A 253 -3.05 8.29 7.63
N ARG A 254 -3.17 9.54 7.20
CA ARG A 254 -2.63 10.74 7.86
C ARG A 254 -3.76 11.69 8.22
N GLU A 255 -3.54 12.59 9.17
CA GLU A 255 -4.56 13.59 9.56
C GLU A 255 -5.01 14.46 8.38
N SER A 256 -4.11 14.84 7.48
CA SER A 256 -4.46 15.63 6.29
C SER A 256 -5.43 14.90 5.34
N ASP A 257 -5.51 13.57 5.40
CA ASP A 257 -6.51 12.83 4.62
C ASP A 257 -7.90 12.92 5.24
N LEU A 258 -7.97 13.02 6.57
CA LEU A 258 -9.24 13.14 7.31
C LEU A 258 -9.86 14.55 7.18
N ALA A 259 -9.07 15.53 6.74
CA ALA A 259 -9.54 16.87 6.42
C ALA A 259 -10.37 16.91 5.12
N GLN A 260 -10.13 15.97 4.20
CA GLN A 260 -10.87 15.86 2.94
C GLN A 260 -12.19 15.12 3.22
N ARG A 261 -13.31 15.70 2.79
CA ARG A 261 -14.65 15.16 3.01
C ARG A 261 -15.40 14.99 1.71
N LEU A 262 -16.16 13.92 1.58
CA LEU A 262 -17.15 13.76 0.51
C LEU A 262 -18.44 13.31 1.16
N TYR A 263 -19.57 13.95 0.87
CA TYR A 263 -20.85 13.70 1.56
C TYR A 263 -20.73 13.79 3.09
N GLY A 264 -19.92 14.74 3.59
CA GLY A 264 -19.68 14.96 5.03
C GLY A 264 -18.78 13.92 5.73
N ARG A 265 -18.33 12.88 5.03
CA ARG A 265 -17.56 11.76 5.60
C ARG A 265 -16.10 11.77 5.16
N ALA A 266 -15.22 11.27 6.04
CA ALA A 266 -13.82 11.03 5.74
C ALA A 266 -13.67 9.87 4.72
N PRO A 267 -12.48 9.71 4.08
CA PRO A 267 -12.24 8.60 3.16
C PRO A 267 -12.42 7.25 3.87
N ASP A 268 -13.07 6.30 3.19
CA ASP A 268 -13.21 4.92 3.67
C ASP A 268 -11.84 4.25 3.80
N PHE A 269 -10.99 4.43 2.78
CA PHE A 269 -9.62 3.97 2.81
C PHE A 269 -8.66 4.98 2.21
N VAL A 270 -7.41 4.90 2.66
CA VAL A 270 -6.30 5.69 2.14
C VAL A 270 -5.13 4.77 1.84
N LEU A 271 -4.69 4.78 0.59
CA LEU A 271 -3.56 3.98 0.14
C LEU A 271 -2.40 4.87 -0.26
N ARG A 272 -1.18 4.43 0.04
CA ARG A 272 0.04 5.16 -0.28
C ARG A 272 1.11 4.26 -0.84
N LYS A 273 1.67 4.66 -1.98
CA LYS A 273 2.96 4.19 -2.43
C LYS A 273 3.99 5.21 -1.95
N GLN A 274 4.85 4.81 -1.03
CA GLN A 274 5.92 5.70 -0.55
C GLN A 274 7.03 5.79 -1.59
N ALA A 275 7.60 6.99 -1.75
CA ALA A 275 8.70 7.21 -2.65
C ALA A 275 9.89 6.34 -2.23
N SER A 276 10.47 5.63 -3.18
CA SER A 276 11.79 5.00 -3.07
C SER A 276 12.69 5.53 -4.18
N ALA A 277 13.98 5.21 -4.15
CA ALA A 277 14.91 5.59 -5.23
C ALA A 277 14.33 5.29 -6.63
N ASP A 278 13.56 4.20 -6.75
CA ASP A 278 13.04 3.69 -8.02
C ASP A 278 11.57 4.03 -8.31
N ALA A 279 10.81 4.59 -7.36
CA ALA A 279 9.37 4.84 -7.55
C ALA A 279 8.92 6.21 -7.01
N PRO A 280 8.09 6.95 -7.76
CA PRO A 280 7.43 8.15 -7.23
C PRO A 280 6.42 7.77 -6.14
N SER A 281 6.11 8.72 -5.26
CA SER A 281 5.06 8.55 -4.26
C SER A 281 3.71 8.95 -4.80
N THR A 282 2.67 8.18 -4.49
CA THR A 282 1.28 8.47 -4.84
C THR A 282 0.41 8.18 -3.63
N TRP A 283 -0.62 8.99 -3.40
CA TRP A 283 -1.70 8.66 -2.47
C TRP A 283 -3.04 8.55 -3.19
N ILE A 284 -3.90 7.75 -2.60
CA ILE A 284 -5.28 7.54 -3.01
C ILE A 284 -6.14 7.74 -1.77
N ARG A 285 -7.16 8.59 -1.86
CA ARG A 285 -8.23 8.67 -0.86
C ARG A 285 -9.52 8.27 -1.55
N ALA A 286 -10.25 7.30 -1.01
CA ALA A 286 -11.42 6.75 -1.69
C ALA A 286 -12.65 6.73 -0.79
N TRP A 287 -13.80 6.97 -1.42
CA TRP A 287 -15.11 7.03 -0.80
C TRP A 287 -16.07 6.13 -1.57
N LEU A 288 -16.67 5.15 -0.91
CA LEU A 288 -17.83 4.40 -1.40
C LEU A 288 -18.96 5.37 -1.85
N ALA A 289 -19.37 5.26 -3.09
CA ALA A 289 -20.53 5.97 -3.62
C ALA A 289 -21.82 5.21 -3.29
N PRO A 290 -22.98 5.90 -3.20
CA PRO A 290 -24.28 5.26 -3.09
C PRO A 290 -24.76 4.65 -4.42
N ILE A 291 -23.84 4.09 -5.21
CA ILE A 291 -24.14 3.41 -6.47
C ILE A 291 -23.31 2.13 -6.57
N ARG A 292 -23.82 1.18 -7.36
CA ARG A 292 -23.11 -0.04 -7.77
C ARG A 292 -23.11 -0.15 -9.28
N PHE A 293 -22.19 -0.94 -9.80
CA PHE A 293 -22.21 -1.37 -11.18
C PHE A 293 -22.17 -2.90 -11.22
N ARG A 294 -23.25 -3.53 -11.68
CA ARG A 294 -23.40 -4.99 -11.71
C ARG A 294 -23.08 -5.61 -10.35
N HIS A 295 -23.67 -5.07 -9.29
CA HIS A 295 -23.45 -5.44 -7.89
C HIS A 295 -22.05 -5.16 -7.33
N GLN A 296 -21.12 -4.61 -8.13
CA GLN A 296 -19.81 -4.22 -7.64
C GLN A 296 -19.83 -2.83 -7.01
N ALA A 297 -19.08 -2.67 -5.92
CA ALA A 297 -18.91 -1.40 -5.26
C ALA A 297 -18.25 -0.38 -6.19
N VAL A 298 -18.70 0.88 -6.10
CA VAL A 298 -18.10 2.01 -6.80
C VAL A 298 -17.50 2.96 -5.77
N PHE A 299 -16.20 3.20 -5.86
CA PHE A 299 -15.50 4.19 -5.04
C PHE A 299 -15.14 5.40 -5.90
N VAL A 300 -15.41 6.60 -5.42
CA VAL A 300 -14.88 7.84 -5.99
C VAL A 300 -13.61 8.19 -5.24
N ALA A 301 -12.57 8.60 -5.96
CA ALA A 301 -11.24 8.77 -5.38
C ALA A 301 -10.58 10.09 -5.76
N GLN A 302 -9.76 10.59 -4.83
CA GLN A 302 -8.72 11.57 -5.08
C GLN A 302 -7.39 10.83 -5.28
N ILE A 303 -6.72 11.12 -6.38
CA ILE A 303 -5.41 10.61 -6.73
C ILE A 303 -4.45 11.79 -6.79
N GLY A 304 -3.40 11.75 -5.97
CA GLY A 304 -2.44 12.83 -5.88
C GLY A 304 -1.05 12.36 -5.51
N ARG A 305 -0.09 13.27 -5.60
CA ARG A 305 1.30 13.03 -5.23
C ARG A 305 1.97 14.32 -4.76
N PRO A 306 3.07 14.23 -3.99
CA PRO A 306 3.76 15.40 -3.49
C PRO A 306 4.73 15.98 -4.51
N VAL A 307 4.89 17.31 -4.53
CA VAL A 307 5.89 18.02 -5.35
C VAL A 307 7.31 17.52 -5.11
N ALA A 308 7.71 17.35 -3.85
CA ALA A 308 9.08 16.99 -3.50
C ALA A 308 9.40 15.49 -3.69
N GLY A 309 8.39 14.61 -3.84
CA GLY A 309 8.54 13.19 -4.18
C GLY A 309 9.70 12.49 -3.48
N ARG A 310 10.73 12.12 -4.27
CA ARG A 310 11.94 11.39 -3.83
C ARG A 310 12.95 12.25 -3.06
N PHE A 311 12.85 13.57 -3.18
CA PHE A 311 13.74 14.55 -2.54
C PHE A 311 13.17 15.10 -1.23
N ALA A 312 11.90 14.80 -0.92
CA ALA A 312 11.31 15.13 0.36
C ALA A 312 12.07 14.39 1.48
N LEU A 313 12.62 15.14 2.44
CA LEU A 313 13.08 14.56 3.70
C LEU A 313 11.88 13.86 4.36
N LYS A 314 12.04 12.59 4.77
CA LYS A 314 11.00 11.72 5.37
C LYS A 314 10.22 12.35 6.55
N ARG A 315 10.64 13.52 7.05
CA ARG A 315 10.22 14.18 8.28
C ARG A 315 9.43 15.49 8.08
N GLN A 316 9.14 15.92 6.85
CA GLN A 316 8.33 17.12 6.63
C GLN A 316 6.83 16.81 6.76
N ALA A 317 6.18 17.51 7.68
CA ALA A 317 4.77 17.32 8.07
C ALA A 317 3.75 17.90 7.07
N GLY A 318 4.20 18.57 6.01
CA GLY A 318 3.34 19.12 4.96
C GLY A 318 3.55 18.37 3.65
N VAL A 319 2.47 17.87 3.06
CA VAL A 319 2.49 17.22 1.75
C VAL A 319 1.79 18.14 0.76
N THR A 320 2.55 19.00 0.08
CA THR A 320 1.98 19.87 -0.96
C THR A 320 1.61 19.04 -2.19
N LEU A 321 0.35 19.11 -2.62
CA LEU A 321 -0.12 18.47 -3.84
C LEU A 321 0.66 18.98 -5.07
N GLN A 322 1.11 18.05 -5.92
CA GLN A 322 1.65 18.38 -7.24
C GLN A 322 0.54 18.99 -8.10
N ALA A 323 0.82 20.16 -8.69
CA ALA A 323 -0.18 20.94 -9.40
C ALA A 323 -0.80 20.21 -10.60
N ASP A 324 -0.03 19.38 -11.31
CA ASP A 324 -0.55 18.51 -12.37
C ASP A 324 -1.15 17.24 -11.75
N VAL A 325 -2.46 17.28 -11.50
CA VAL A 325 -3.19 16.15 -10.90
C VAL A 325 -3.51 15.06 -11.93
N ASP A 326 -3.45 15.38 -13.23
CA ASP A 326 -3.70 14.42 -14.29
C ASP A 326 -2.48 13.52 -14.48
N GLU A 327 -1.26 14.04 -14.33
CA GLU A 327 -0.04 13.21 -14.27
C GLU A 327 -0.13 12.16 -13.16
N ALA A 328 -0.59 12.54 -11.96
CA ALA A 328 -0.76 11.62 -10.84
C ALA A 328 -1.80 10.53 -11.15
N ARG A 329 -2.96 10.92 -11.70
CA ARG A 329 -4.04 10.03 -12.15
C ARG A 329 -3.55 9.04 -13.21
N ASN A 330 -2.88 9.55 -14.24
CA ASN A 330 -2.42 8.76 -15.38
C ASN A 330 -1.29 7.80 -14.98
N LEU A 331 -0.40 8.25 -14.10
CA LEU A 331 0.65 7.40 -13.54
C LEU A 331 0.06 6.26 -12.69
N LEU A 332 -0.96 6.54 -11.88
CA LEU A 332 -1.65 5.49 -11.12
C LEU A 332 -2.26 4.44 -12.07
N LEU A 333 -2.93 4.88 -13.14
CA LEU A 333 -3.49 3.99 -14.16
C LEU A 333 -2.39 3.11 -14.77
N GLN A 334 -1.27 3.71 -15.22
CA GLN A 334 -0.14 2.95 -15.77
C GLN A 334 0.43 1.94 -14.76
N ASP A 335 0.56 2.33 -13.50
CA ASP A 335 1.09 1.47 -12.45
C ASP A 335 0.16 0.29 -12.16
N LEU A 336 -1.15 0.52 -12.07
CA LEU A 336 -2.17 -0.50 -11.81
C LEU A 336 -2.41 -1.42 -13.02
N THR A 337 -2.12 -0.98 -14.24
CA THR A 337 -2.08 -1.84 -15.43
C THR A 337 -1.12 -3.02 -15.26
N TYR A 338 0.01 -2.84 -14.54
CA TYR A 338 0.95 -3.93 -14.23
C TYR A 338 0.55 -4.78 -13.00
N SER A 339 -0.61 -4.54 -12.39
CA SER A 339 -1.06 -5.32 -11.23
C SER A 339 -1.58 -6.70 -11.62
N GLY A 340 -2.10 -6.83 -12.84
CA GLY A 340 -2.86 -8.00 -13.30
C GLY A 340 -4.26 -8.12 -12.69
N GLY A 341 -4.79 -7.07 -12.06
CA GLY A 341 -6.14 -7.02 -11.49
C GLY A 341 -7.08 -6.02 -12.15
N LEU A 342 -6.72 -5.50 -13.32
CA LEU A 342 -7.48 -4.48 -14.05
C LEU A 342 -8.13 -5.12 -15.29
N GLU A 343 -9.45 -5.04 -15.40
CA GLU A 343 -10.24 -5.58 -16.52
C GLU A 343 -10.52 -4.53 -17.58
N SER A 344 -10.84 -3.31 -17.15
CA SER A 344 -11.20 -2.22 -18.06
C SER A 344 -10.78 -0.87 -17.52
N VAL A 345 -10.55 0.07 -18.43
CA VAL A 345 -10.25 1.47 -18.11
C VAL A 345 -11.07 2.42 -18.97
N GLY A 346 -11.50 3.53 -18.42
CA GLY A 346 -12.23 4.58 -19.14
C GLY A 346 -11.97 5.96 -18.58
N PHE A 347 -12.45 6.98 -19.27
CA PHE A 347 -12.44 8.35 -18.79
C PHE A 347 -13.83 8.95 -18.86
N VAL A 348 -14.20 9.72 -17.85
CA VAL A 348 -15.51 10.37 -17.75
C VAL A 348 -15.33 11.81 -17.28
N TYR A 349 -16.20 12.72 -17.72
CA TYR A 349 -16.19 14.09 -17.21
C TYR A 349 -16.61 14.12 -15.73
N GLY A 350 -16.21 15.16 -15.01
CA GLY A 350 -16.82 15.45 -13.71
C GLY A 350 -16.02 16.37 -12.79
N VAL A 351 -14.70 16.51 -13.00
CA VAL A 351 -13.90 17.49 -12.25
C VAL A 351 -14.07 18.90 -12.84
N GLY A 352 -14.28 18.97 -14.15
CA GLY A 352 -14.34 20.21 -14.94
C GLY A 352 -12.94 20.78 -15.18
N PRO A 353 -12.62 21.26 -16.39
CA PRO A 353 -11.27 21.69 -16.74
C PRO A 353 -10.81 22.90 -15.90
N ALA A 354 -9.51 22.92 -15.62
CA ALA A 354 -8.82 24.05 -14.99
C ALA A 354 -7.44 24.18 -15.66
N PRO A 355 -7.25 25.13 -16.59
CA PRO A 355 -5.99 25.25 -17.32
C PRO A 355 -4.87 25.80 -16.44
N LEU A 356 -3.62 25.60 -16.83
CA LEU A 356 -2.43 26.14 -16.17
C LEU A 356 -2.47 27.66 -15.95
N SER A 357 -3.16 28.39 -16.84
CA SER A 357 -3.34 29.85 -16.75
C SER A 357 -4.36 30.29 -15.70
N GLN A 358 -5.25 29.39 -15.26
CA GLN A 358 -6.30 29.65 -14.27
C GLN A 358 -6.45 28.40 -13.36
N PRO A 359 -5.42 28.09 -12.56
CA PRO A 359 -5.46 26.92 -11.69
C PRO A 359 -6.52 27.12 -10.58
N ARG A 360 -7.06 26.00 -10.10
CA ARG A 360 -7.88 25.99 -8.87
C ARG A 360 -6.98 25.77 -7.66
N THR A 361 -7.53 25.95 -6.47
CA THR A 361 -6.78 25.86 -5.21
C THR A 361 -7.43 24.82 -4.29
N THR A 362 -6.60 24.02 -3.63
CA THR A 362 -7.01 23.01 -2.63
C THR A 362 -7.21 23.64 -1.24
N LEU A 363 -7.68 22.84 -0.27
CA LEU A 363 -7.86 23.27 1.12
C LEU A 363 -6.56 23.76 1.79
N ASP A 364 -5.41 23.20 1.41
CA ASP A 364 -4.10 23.58 1.93
C ASP A 364 -3.42 24.71 1.11
N GLY A 365 -4.15 25.31 0.16
CA GLY A 365 -3.66 26.44 -0.63
C GLY A 365 -2.78 26.05 -1.82
N ALA A 366 -2.64 24.76 -2.12
CA ALA A 366 -1.87 24.31 -3.28
C ALA A 366 -2.65 24.56 -4.58
N PRO A 367 -2.03 25.15 -5.61
CA PRO A 367 -2.67 25.29 -6.91
C PRO A 367 -2.68 23.96 -7.66
N TYR A 368 -3.71 23.70 -8.44
CA TYR A 368 -3.78 22.55 -9.35
C TYR A 368 -4.46 22.89 -10.69
N HIS A 369 -4.08 22.15 -11.73
CA HIS A 369 -4.68 22.19 -13.07
C HIS A 369 -5.07 20.78 -13.51
N THR A 370 -6.10 20.67 -14.36
CA THR A 370 -6.67 19.40 -14.82
C THR A 370 -7.43 19.55 -16.14
N ASP A 371 -7.45 18.49 -16.94
CA ASP A 371 -8.30 18.29 -18.12
C ASP A 371 -9.80 18.15 -17.76
N GLY A 372 -10.11 17.95 -16.47
CA GLY A 372 -11.47 17.87 -15.95
C GLY A 372 -12.08 16.46 -15.95
N LEU A 373 -11.30 15.44 -16.32
CA LEU A 373 -11.71 14.04 -16.40
C LEU A 373 -11.41 13.25 -15.12
N ARG A 374 -12.16 12.18 -14.92
CA ARG A 374 -11.90 11.11 -13.95
C ARG A 374 -11.44 9.87 -14.70
N ALA A 375 -10.40 9.20 -14.19
CA ALA A 375 -10.05 7.86 -14.66
C ALA A 375 -10.96 6.84 -13.97
N VAL A 376 -11.57 5.94 -14.73
CA VAL A 376 -12.46 4.88 -14.24
C VAL A 376 -11.76 3.54 -14.42
N LEU A 377 -11.49 2.84 -13.32
CA LEU A 377 -10.75 1.58 -13.29
C LEU A 377 -11.67 0.46 -12.80
N PHE A 378 -11.82 -0.59 -13.61
CA PHE A 378 -12.62 -1.77 -13.28
C PHE A 378 -11.69 -2.89 -12.81
N PHE A 379 -11.82 -3.30 -11.56
CA PHE A 379 -11.00 -4.31 -10.91
C PHE A 379 -11.68 -5.67 -10.93
N ALA A 380 -10.91 -6.69 -11.30
CA ALA A 380 -11.35 -8.06 -11.36
C ALA A 380 -10.35 -9.00 -10.70
N THR A 381 -10.75 -10.24 -10.51
CA THR A 381 -9.89 -11.26 -9.92
C THR A 381 -8.72 -11.56 -10.85
N ARG A 382 -7.52 -11.31 -10.32
CA ARG A 382 -6.24 -11.60 -10.97
C ARG A 382 -6.07 -13.10 -11.26
N PRO A 383 -5.17 -13.50 -12.19
CA PRO A 383 -4.37 -12.66 -13.05
C PRO A 383 -5.06 -12.34 -14.39
N LEU A 384 -4.98 -11.08 -14.80
CA LEU A 384 -5.24 -10.60 -16.15
C LEU A 384 -3.92 -10.16 -16.81
N SER A 385 -3.83 -10.34 -18.12
CA SER A 385 -2.70 -9.86 -18.93
C SER A 385 -2.97 -8.45 -19.47
N LEU A 386 -1.91 -7.77 -19.93
CA LEU A 386 -2.05 -6.43 -20.53
C LEU A 386 -2.96 -6.42 -21.77
N SER A 387 -3.00 -7.52 -22.53
CA SER A 387 -3.87 -7.66 -23.70
C SER A 387 -5.34 -7.89 -23.34
N ASP A 388 -5.65 -8.23 -22.09
CA ASP A 388 -7.03 -8.45 -21.64
C ASP A 388 -7.72 -7.14 -21.24
N ILE A 389 -6.96 -6.06 -21.05
CA ILE A 389 -7.49 -4.77 -20.58
C ILE A 389 -8.30 -4.11 -21.70
N GLN A 390 -9.58 -3.87 -21.44
CA GLN A 390 -10.47 -3.18 -22.38
C GLN A 390 -10.53 -1.67 -22.11
N PHE A 391 -10.73 -0.88 -23.17
CA PHE A 391 -10.94 0.57 -23.06
C PHE A 391 -12.42 0.88 -23.24
N VAL A 392 -13.00 1.56 -22.26
CA VAL A 392 -14.38 2.04 -22.31
C VAL A 392 -14.40 3.35 -23.09
N ASP A 393 -15.10 3.34 -24.23
CA ASP A 393 -15.19 4.47 -25.15
C ASP A 393 -16.27 5.48 -24.71
N TRP A 394 -15.94 6.30 -23.71
CA TRP A 394 -16.78 7.41 -23.26
C TRP A 394 -16.22 8.77 -23.67
N VAL A 395 -14.92 8.95 -23.50
CA VAL A 395 -14.14 10.10 -23.93
C VAL A 395 -12.94 9.57 -24.71
N PRO A 396 -12.72 10.00 -25.96
CA PRO A 396 -11.58 9.56 -26.76
C PRO A 396 -10.29 10.14 -26.20
N TYR A 397 -9.67 9.45 -25.24
CA TYR A 397 -8.45 9.89 -24.56
C TYR A 397 -7.17 9.46 -25.29
N LEU A 398 -7.23 8.40 -26.10
CA LEU A 398 -6.08 7.84 -26.84
C LEU A 398 -6.03 8.27 -28.31
N GLN A 399 -7.02 9.01 -28.80
CA GLN A 399 -7.01 9.54 -30.16
C GLN A 399 -6.67 11.03 -30.09
N PRO A 400 -5.43 11.44 -30.43
CA PRO A 400 -5.15 12.85 -30.61
C PRO A 400 -6.06 13.39 -31.71
N ASP A 401 -6.68 14.53 -31.44
CA ASP A 401 -7.55 15.25 -32.37
C ASP A 401 -6.93 15.27 -33.77
N SER A 402 -7.58 14.60 -34.71
CA SER A 402 -7.44 14.88 -36.14
C SER A 402 -8.24 16.15 -36.54
N ALA A 403 -8.40 17.07 -35.59
CA ALA A 403 -9.00 18.39 -35.80
C ALA A 403 -7.90 19.45 -35.92
N GLY A 404 -7.11 19.32 -36.98
CA GLY A 404 -6.09 20.28 -37.40
C GLY A 404 -6.03 20.45 -38.91
N ASN A 405 -7.09 20.11 -39.65
CA ASN A 405 -7.21 20.53 -41.03
C ASN A 405 -7.78 21.95 -41.06
N VAL A 406 -6.89 22.93 -41.01
CA VAL A 406 -7.18 24.27 -41.53
C VAL A 406 -7.45 24.11 -43.01
N GLU A 407 -8.72 24.21 -43.36
CA GLU A 407 -9.24 24.31 -44.70
C GLU A 407 -8.63 25.58 -45.35
N THR A 408 -7.52 25.45 -46.05
CA THR A 408 -7.09 26.45 -47.03
C THR A 408 -8.07 26.38 -48.20
N ARG A 409 -9.21 27.05 -48.04
CA ARG A 409 -10.05 27.43 -49.17
C ARG A 409 -9.20 28.29 -50.10
N SER A 410 -8.97 27.73 -51.28
CA SER A 410 -8.48 28.40 -52.47
C SER A 410 -9.34 29.62 -52.76
N ASP A 411 -8.82 30.82 -52.53
CA ASP A 411 -9.26 31.99 -53.29
C ASP A 411 -8.42 32.08 -54.56
N GLY A 412 -8.97 31.50 -55.62
CA GLY A 412 -8.55 31.73 -56.97
C GLY A 412 -9.44 32.80 -57.62
N ARG A 413 -8.77 33.84 -58.13
CA ARG A 413 -9.15 34.79 -59.20
C ARG A 413 -9.80 36.11 -58.75
N ASN A 414 -9.07 37.21 -58.91
CA ASN A 414 -8.89 37.83 -60.23
C ASN A 414 -7.50 38.45 -60.38
#